data_AF-A0A6A4QZY0-F1
#
_entry.id   AF-A0A6A4QZY0-F1
#
_cell.length_a   1.000
_cell.length_b   1.000
_cell.length_c   1.000
_cell.angle_alpha   90.00
_cell.angle_beta   90.00
_cell.angle_gamma   90.00
#
_symmetry.space_group_name_H-M   'P 1'
#
loop_
_entity.id
_entity.type
_entity.pdbx_description
1 polymer ?
#
loop_
_entity_poly.entity_id
_entity_poly.type
_entity_poly.pdbx_seq_one_letter_code
_entity_poly.pdbx_strand_id
1 'polypeptide(L)'
;MKFGKEFKTHLEETIPEWRDKFLRYKPLKKLLNQNLPTTHIHLLHPQAWFLRILNQELEKFNDFYVDKEEDFVIRFQELKERIERLKEKRSHGEMCTSDCEFSEEMMDIRKDLVTIHGEMVLLKNYSSLNFAGLIKILKKYDKRTGELLRLPFTQLVLRQPCFTTEPLTRLVHECEENLELLFPLQEEVIQSTLPQEHPAGPPVDNVTNTVPDATEDICRSTLAAMRAIKGLQKASSTCNPFSFSSLFSNQDADSTGAVTAENSAANSPASLKNEEGTGED
;
A
#
# COMPACT_ATOMS: atom_id res chain seq x y z
N MET A 1 -21.85 5.11 -9.52
CA MET A 1 -20.76 5.17 -8.51
C MET A 1 -20.69 3.83 -7.78
N LYS A 2 -19.63 3.05 -8.00
CA LYS A 2 -19.37 1.76 -7.33
C LYS A 2 -18.44 1.88 -6.10
N PHE A 3 -17.72 3.00 -5.97
CA PHE A 3 -16.74 3.26 -4.90
C PHE A 3 -17.22 2.90 -3.48
N GLY A 4 -18.43 3.28 -3.07
CA GLY A 4 -18.89 2.96 -1.72
C GLY A 4 -19.09 1.46 -1.45
N LYS A 5 -19.37 0.66 -2.49
CA LYS A 5 -19.43 -0.80 -2.40
C LYS A 5 -18.01 -1.38 -2.42
N GLU A 6 -17.18 -0.93 -3.36
CA GLU A 6 -15.77 -1.33 -3.47
C GLU A 6 -15.00 -1.03 -2.17
N PHE A 7 -15.16 0.16 -1.59
CA PHE A 7 -14.54 0.53 -0.31
C PHE A 7 -14.95 -0.44 0.81
N LYS A 8 -16.24 -0.80 0.89
CA LYS A 8 -16.73 -1.76 1.90
C LYS A 8 -16.11 -3.15 1.70
N THR A 9 -16.05 -3.64 0.46
CA THR A 9 -15.42 -4.92 0.14
C THR A 9 -13.95 -4.94 0.54
N HIS A 10 -13.18 -3.88 0.27
CA HIS A 10 -11.78 -3.81 0.70
C HIS A 10 -11.61 -3.80 2.22
N LEU A 11 -12.52 -3.16 2.95
CA LEU A 11 -12.52 -3.23 4.41
C LEU A 11 -12.79 -4.67 4.89
N GLU A 12 -13.62 -5.44 4.20
CA GLU A 12 -13.85 -6.85 4.55
C GLU A 12 -12.62 -7.72 4.25
N GLU A 13 -11.84 -7.37 3.23
CA GLU A 13 -10.65 -8.11 2.78
C GLU A 13 -9.34 -7.69 3.50
N THR A 14 -9.33 -6.62 4.30
CA THR A 14 -8.18 -6.20 5.10
C THR A 14 -8.17 -6.85 6.49
N ILE A 15 -7.10 -6.60 7.25
CA ILE A 15 -6.93 -7.03 8.63
C ILE A 15 -8.13 -6.54 9.47
N PRO A 16 -8.88 -7.44 10.14
CA PRO A 16 -10.11 -7.09 10.87
C PRO A 16 -9.94 -5.92 11.85
N GLU A 17 -8.80 -5.88 12.53
CA GLU A 17 -8.42 -4.89 13.54
C GLU A 17 -8.18 -3.50 12.94
N TRP A 18 -7.99 -3.39 11.62
CA TRP A 18 -7.72 -2.12 10.95
C TRP A 18 -9.01 -1.46 10.44
N ARG A 19 -10.13 -2.21 10.37
CA ARG A 19 -11.36 -1.80 9.68
C ARG A 19 -11.98 -0.51 10.22
N ASP A 20 -11.96 -0.31 11.53
CA ASP A 20 -12.49 0.88 12.21
C ASP A 20 -11.58 2.12 12.06
N LYS A 21 -10.31 1.89 11.74
CA LYS A 21 -9.31 2.93 11.47
C LYS A 21 -9.48 3.56 10.10
N PHE A 22 -10.15 2.91 9.14
CA PHE A 22 -10.46 3.51 7.84
C PHE A 22 -11.51 4.62 7.93
N LEU A 23 -11.60 5.44 6.88
CA LEU A 23 -12.60 6.48 6.72
C LEU A 23 -14.00 5.91 6.92
N ARG A 24 -14.79 6.56 7.79
CA ARG A 24 -16.22 6.23 8.00
C ARG A 24 -17.09 6.71 6.84
N TYR A 25 -16.79 6.23 5.63
CA TYR A 25 -17.31 6.74 4.36
C TYR A 25 -18.84 6.70 4.28
N LYS A 26 -19.45 5.58 4.68
CA LYS A 26 -20.91 5.40 4.62
C LYS A 26 -21.65 6.34 5.59
N PRO A 27 -21.28 6.43 6.88
CA PRO A 27 -21.81 7.45 7.80
C PRO A 27 -21.63 8.88 7.29
N LEU A 28 -20.42 9.29 6.88
CA LEU A 28 -20.14 10.64 6.38
C LEU A 28 -21.00 10.96 5.15
N LYS A 29 -21.10 10.01 4.21
CA LYS A 29 -21.97 10.16 3.03
C LYS A 29 -23.45 10.32 3.40
N LYS A 30 -23.94 9.57 4.39
CA LYS A 30 -25.33 9.68 4.87
C LYS A 30 -25.57 11.05 5.53
N LEU A 31 -24.64 11.47 6.37
CA LEU A 31 -24.65 12.75 7.07
C LEU A 31 -24.63 13.94 6.08
N LEU A 32 -23.86 13.86 5.00
CA LEU A 32 -23.90 14.85 3.90
C LEU A 32 -25.24 14.86 3.14
N ASN A 33 -25.91 13.71 3.02
CA ASN A 33 -27.20 13.65 2.34
C ASN A 33 -28.36 14.18 3.21
N GLN A 34 -28.26 14.04 4.53
CA GLN A 34 -29.32 14.39 5.48
C GLN A 34 -29.24 15.85 5.97
N ASN A 35 -28.03 16.35 6.23
CA ASN A 35 -27.83 17.65 6.89
C ASN A 35 -27.56 18.80 5.90
N LEU A 36 -27.40 18.52 4.61
CA LEU A 36 -27.28 19.54 3.57
C LEU A 36 -28.43 19.45 2.56
N PRO A 37 -29.69 19.66 2.99
CA PRO A 37 -30.76 19.88 2.03
C PRO A 37 -30.42 21.12 1.20
N THR A 38 -30.94 21.17 -0.04
CA THR A 38 -30.78 22.24 -1.04
C THR A 38 -31.28 23.62 -0.57
N THR A 39 -31.69 23.74 0.69
CA THR A 39 -32.33 24.92 1.28
C THR A 39 -31.47 25.37 2.47
N HIS A 40 -30.78 26.49 2.27
CA HIS A 40 -29.68 27.09 3.04
C HIS A 40 -29.92 27.39 4.56
N ILE A 41 -30.92 26.83 5.23
CA ILE A 41 -31.49 27.49 6.43
C ILE A 41 -31.01 26.93 7.80
N HIS A 42 -30.42 25.74 7.91
CA HIS A 42 -30.23 25.11 9.24
C HIS A 42 -28.82 24.97 9.81
N LEU A 43 -27.75 25.31 9.07
CA LEU A 43 -26.39 25.29 9.61
C LEU A 43 -25.80 26.70 9.47
N LEU A 44 -25.63 27.42 10.59
CA LEU A 44 -24.98 28.73 10.60
C LEU A 44 -23.56 28.69 10.02
N HIS A 45 -22.86 27.55 10.13
CA HIS A 45 -21.54 27.31 9.52
C HIS A 45 -21.37 25.84 9.07
N PRO A 46 -21.97 25.45 7.93
CA PRO A 46 -21.91 24.07 7.42
C PRO A 46 -20.47 23.63 7.14
N GLN A 47 -19.63 24.55 6.67
CA GLN A 47 -18.23 24.31 6.35
C GLN A 47 -17.39 24.01 7.60
N ALA A 48 -17.50 24.82 8.66
CA ALA A 48 -16.72 24.63 9.89
C ALA A 48 -17.07 23.29 10.57
N TRP A 49 -18.36 22.94 10.59
CA TRP A 49 -18.80 21.64 11.10
C TRP A 49 -18.22 20.47 10.31
N PHE A 50 -18.24 20.56 8.98
CA PHE A 50 -17.71 19.49 8.12
C PHE A 50 -16.19 19.37 8.23
N LEU A 51 -15.48 20.51 8.28
CA LEU A 51 -14.03 20.55 8.52
C LEU A 51 -13.65 19.88 9.83
N ARG A 52 -14.41 20.10 10.90
CA ARG A 52 -14.18 19.41 12.20
C ARG A 52 -14.27 17.90 12.05
N ILE A 53 -15.26 17.38 11.30
CA ILE A 53 -15.40 15.94 11.05
C ILE A 53 -14.23 15.41 10.23
N LEU A 54 -13.80 16.14 9.19
CA LEU A 54 -12.66 15.74 8.37
C LEU A 54 -11.36 15.72 9.16
N ASN A 55 -11.13 16.72 10.02
CA ASN A 55 -9.95 16.78 10.88
C ASN A 55 -9.93 15.63 11.89
N GLN A 56 -11.07 15.26 12.48
CA GLN A 56 -11.17 14.09 13.36
C GLN A 56 -10.87 12.77 12.63
N GLU A 57 -11.35 12.62 11.39
CA GLU A 57 -11.00 11.43 10.60
C GLU A 57 -9.51 11.44 10.23
N LEU A 58 -8.93 12.61 9.94
CA LEU A 58 -7.53 12.76 9.58
C LEU A 58 -6.58 12.48 10.76
N GLU A 59 -6.89 13.00 11.94
CA GLU A 59 -6.17 12.71 13.19
C GLU A 59 -6.14 11.20 13.45
N LYS A 60 -7.31 10.54 13.40
CA LYS A 60 -7.42 9.08 13.49
C LYS A 60 -6.54 8.34 12.47
N PHE A 61 -6.45 8.84 11.24
CA PHE A 61 -5.60 8.22 10.22
C PHE A 61 -4.12 8.36 10.53
N ASN A 62 -3.72 9.55 10.97
CA ASN A 62 -2.34 9.84 11.34
C ASN A 62 -1.91 9.03 12.55
N ASP A 63 -2.73 9.00 13.62
CA ASP A 63 -2.43 8.25 14.85
C ASP A 63 -2.17 6.78 14.51
N PHE A 64 -3.13 6.15 13.81
CA PHE A 64 -2.99 4.75 13.42
C PHE A 64 -1.79 4.49 12.49
N TYR A 65 -1.54 5.39 11.54
CA TYR A 65 -0.45 5.21 10.58
C TYR A 65 0.92 5.33 11.25
N VAL A 66 1.12 6.35 12.08
CA VAL A 66 2.39 6.58 12.79
C VAL A 66 2.66 5.45 13.76
N ASP A 67 1.66 5.03 14.55
CA ASP A 67 1.79 3.89 15.47
C ASP A 67 2.23 2.62 14.72
N LYS A 68 1.68 2.38 13.52
CA LYS A 68 2.03 1.21 12.71
C LYS A 68 3.37 1.32 12.01
N GLU A 69 3.72 2.50 11.49
CA GLU A 69 5.04 2.72 10.91
C GLU A 69 6.14 2.51 11.95
N GLU A 70 5.96 2.99 13.18
CA GLU A 70 6.90 2.77 14.29
C GLU A 70 7.03 1.28 14.66
N ASP A 71 5.89 0.57 14.81
CA ASP A 71 5.87 -0.88 15.06
C ASP A 71 6.66 -1.65 13.98
N PHE A 72 6.50 -1.28 12.72
CA PHE A 72 7.23 -1.92 11.62
C PHE A 72 8.73 -1.61 11.65
N VAL A 73 9.14 -0.38 11.95
CA VAL A 73 10.56 -0.04 12.11
C VAL A 73 11.21 -0.92 13.18
N ILE A 74 10.55 -1.04 14.34
CA ILE A 74 11.08 -1.81 15.48
C ILE A 74 11.17 -3.29 15.10
N ARG A 75 10.06 -3.90 14.66
CA ARG A 75 10.02 -5.33 14.32
C ARG A 75 10.97 -5.68 13.17
N PHE A 76 11.11 -4.81 12.18
CA PHE A 76 12.02 -5.06 11.06
C PHE A 76 13.49 -4.99 11.50
N GLN A 77 13.83 -4.06 12.41
CA GLN A 77 15.16 -3.98 12.97
C GLN A 77 15.50 -5.23 13.81
N GLU A 78 14.57 -5.71 14.64
CA GLU A 78 14.74 -6.95 15.40
C GLU A 78 14.96 -8.16 14.47
N LEU A 79 14.24 -8.23 13.35
CA LEU A 79 14.44 -9.28 12.35
C LEU A 79 15.82 -9.21 11.69
N LYS A 80 16.31 -8.01 11.34
CA LYS A 80 17.67 -7.82 10.81
C LYS A 80 18.73 -8.35 11.78
N GLU A 81 18.58 -8.06 13.07
CA GLU A 81 19.50 -8.57 14.08
C GLU A 81 19.43 -10.09 14.27
N ARG A 82 18.23 -10.69 14.17
CA ARG A 82 18.06 -12.16 14.19
C ARG A 82 18.78 -12.80 13.00
N ILE A 83 18.65 -12.21 11.81
CA ILE A 83 19.33 -12.67 10.58
C ILE A 83 20.86 -12.64 10.76
N GLU A 84 21.40 -11.54 11.29
CA GLU A 84 22.84 -11.40 11.46
C GLU A 84 23.40 -12.40 12.49
N ARG A 85 22.74 -12.54 13.64
CA ARG A 85 23.10 -13.55 14.66
C ARG A 85 23.08 -14.96 14.08
N LEU A 86 22.10 -15.30 13.23
CA LEU A 86 22.01 -16.60 12.60
C LEU A 86 23.19 -16.84 11.63
N LYS A 87 23.59 -15.83 10.87
CA LYS A 87 24.77 -15.89 9.96
C LYS A 87 26.09 -16.04 10.73
N GLU A 88 26.24 -15.35 11.85
CA GLU A 88 27.42 -15.46 12.73
C GLU A 88 27.56 -16.87 13.31
N LYS A 89 26.46 -17.45 13.84
CA LYS A 89 26.43 -18.84 14.34
C LYS A 89 26.91 -19.85 13.29
N ARG A 90 26.48 -19.69 12.03
CA ARG A 90 26.93 -20.54 10.90
C ARG A 90 28.44 -20.41 10.64
N SER A 91 28.98 -19.19 10.75
CA SER A 91 30.38 -18.89 10.42
C SER A 91 31.36 -19.34 11.49
N HIS A 92 30.96 -19.36 12.76
CA HIS A 92 31.81 -19.73 13.88
C HIS A 92 31.97 -21.24 14.11
N GLY A 93 31.31 -22.08 13.31
CA GLY A 93 31.48 -23.54 13.37
C GLY A 93 31.23 -24.10 14.78
N GLU A 94 30.28 -23.50 15.52
CA GLU A 94 29.87 -24.01 16.81
C GLU A 94 29.27 -25.41 16.59
N MET A 95 30.08 -26.42 16.90
CA MET A 95 29.76 -27.83 16.78
C MET A 95 28.56 -28.16 17.69
N CYS A 96 27.35 -28.00 17.18
CA CYS A 96 26.14 -28.50 17.81
C CYS A 96 25.39 -29.38 16.82
N THR A 97 25.08 -30.57 17.30
CA THR A 97 23.95 -31.38 16.87
C THR A 97 22.76 -30.50 16.44
N SER A 98 22.32 -30.58 15.18
CA SER A 98 21.02 -30.07 14.66
C SER A 98 21.10 -29.01 13.54
N ASP A 99 21.48 -29.41 12.32
CA ASP A 99 21.15 -28.66 11.08
C ASP A 99 19.63 -28.37 10.97
N CYS A 100 18.82 -29.18 11.65
CA CYS A 100 17.37 -29.06 11.71
C CYS A 100 16.91 -27.80 12.46
N GLU A 101 17.54 -27.46 13.59
CA GLU A 101 17.22 -26.25 14.38
C GLU A 101 17.59 -24.96 13.62
N PHE A 102 18.72 -24.95 12.91
CA PHE A 102 19.11 -23.82 12.06
C PHE A 102 18.11 -23.60 10.92
N SER A 103 17.67 -24.70 10.28
CA SER A 103 16.66 -24.67 9.21
C SER A 103 15.31 -24.16 9.74
N GLU A 104 14.89 -24.57 10.94
CA GLU A 104 13.67 -24.10 11.59
C GLU A 104 13.74 -22.61 11.93
N GLU A 105 14.82 -22.14 12.58
CA GLU A 105 15.00 -20.71 12.90
C GLU A 105 15.03 -19.84 11.62
N MET A 106 15.64 -20.34 10.54
CA MET A 106 15.62 -19.68 9.23
C MET A 106 14.21 -19.60 8.62
N MET A 107 13.43 -20.69 8.71
CA MET A 107 12.04 -20.71 8.22
C MET A 107 11.15 -19.75 8.99
N ASP A 108 11.33 -19.64 10.31
CA ASP A 108 10.59 -18.69 11.13
C ASP A 108 10.92 -17.23 10.78
N ILE A 109 12.21 -16.89 10.63
CA ILE A 109 12.64 -15.55 10.19
C ILE A 109 12.00 -15.20 8.84
N ARG A 110 12.01 -16.16 7.91
CA ARG A 110 11.43 -15.99 6.57
C ARG A 110 9.91 -15.75 6.65
N LYS A 111 9.21 -16.50 7.50
CA LYS A 111 7.77 -16.33 7.74
C LYS A 111 7.46 -14.96 8.34
N ASP A 112 8.26 -14.51 9.30
CA ASP A 112 8.13 -13.19 9.93
C ASP A 112 8.37 -12.06 8.94
N LEU A 113 9.36 -12.19 8.04
CA LEU A 113 9.63 -11.23 6.96
C LEU A 113 8.47 -11.14 5.95
N VAL A 114 7.90 -12.27 5.53
CA VAL A 114 6.73 -12.26 4.64
C VAL A 114 5.52 -11.60 5.33
N THR A 115 5.36 -11.86 6.62
CA THR A 115 4.29 -11.30 7.45
C THR A 115 4.43 -9.78 7.55
N ILE A 116 5.59 -9.26 7.96
CA ILE A 116 5.80 -7.81 8.09
C ILE A 116 5.76 -7.09 6.73
N HIS A 117 6.26 -7.72 5.66
CA HIS A 117 6.13 -7.19 4.29
C HIS A 117 4.66 -7.00 3.90
N GLY A 118 3.84 -8.05 4.09
CA GLY A 118 2.41 -7.98 3.80
C GLY A 118 1.70 -6.90 4.63
N GLU A 119 2.02 -6.78 5.91
CA GLU A 119 1.48 -5.71 6.77
C GLU A 119 1.89 -4.30 6.29
N MET A 120 3.15 -4.10 5.88
CA MET A 120 3.59 -2.81 5.31
C MET A 120 2.89 -2.47 4.00
N VAL A 121 2.70 -3.44 3.11
CA VAL A 121 1.92 -3.26 1.86
C VAL A 121 0.46 -2.92 2.16
N LEU A 122 -0.13 -3.58 3.17
CA LEU A 122 -1.47 -3.25 3.63
C LEU A 122 -1.55 -1.82 4.18
N LEU A 123 -0.50 -1.31 4.84
CA LEU A 123 -0.45 0.07 5.34
C LEU A 123 -0.31 1.10 4.20
N LYS A 124 0.47 0.78 3.14
CA LYS A 124 0.47 1.59 1.89
C LYS A 124 -0.93 1.66 1.28
N ASN A 125 -1.65 0.53 1.25
CA ASN A 125 -3.03 0.49 0.77
C ASN A 125 -3.99 1.26 1.68
N TYR A 126 -3.81 1.19 2.99
CA TYR A 126 -4.58 1.98 3.97
C TYR A 126 -4.51 3.48 3.64
N SER A 127 -3.30 4.01 3.47
CA SER A 127 -3.07 5.40 3.06
C SER A 127 -3.82 5.73 1.76
N SER A 128 -3.56 4.96 0.71
CA SER A 128 -4.18 5.11 -0.61
C SER A 128 -5.72 5.15 -0.56
N LEU A 129 -6.33 4.18 0.11
CA LEU A 129 -7.78 4.02 0.13
C LEU A 129 -8.45 5.13 0.94
N ASN A 130 -7.86 5.54 2.07
CA ASN A 130 -8.35 6.67 2.85
C ASN A 130 -8.24 7.99 2.09
N PHE A 131 -7.14 8.22 1.37
CA PHE A 131 -6.99 9.39 0.50
C PHE A 131 -8.10 9.43 -0.56
N ALA A 132 -8.28 8.32 -1.29
CA ALA A 132 -9.33 8.22 -2.29
C ALA A 132 -10.72 8.47 -1.68
N GLY A 133 -10.99 7.91 -0.49
CA GLY A 133 -12.21 8.13 0.26
C GLY A 133 -12.46 9.61 0.60
N LEU A 134 -11.44 10.30 1.13
CA LEU A 134 -11.48 11.73 1.46
C LEU A 134 -11.80 12.56 0.23
N ILE A 135 -11.10 12.34 -0.90
CA ILE A 135 -11.36 13.07 -2.15
C ILE A 135 -12.80 12.86 -2.64
N LYS A 136 -13.35 11.64 -2.53
CA LYS A 136 -14.74 11.36 -2.91
C LYS A 136 -15.74 12.06 -1.98
N ILE A 137 -15.45 12.16 -0.69
CA ILE A 137 -16.28 12.85 0.30
C ILE A 137 -16.23 14.36 0.10
N LEU A 138 -15.05 14.95 -0.08
CA LEU A 138 -14.86 16.36 -0.43
C LEU A 138 -15.59 16.72 -1.72
N LYS A 139 -15.41 15.95 -2.80
CA LYS A 139 -16.14 16.15 -4.07
C LYS A 139 -17.66 16.09 -3.88
N LYS A 140 -18.15 15.29 -2.93
CA LYS A 140 -19.57 15.22 -2.62
C LYS A 140 -20.06 16.45 -1.88
N TYR A 141 -19.28 16.96 -0.93
CA TYR A 141 -19.55 18.20 -0.21
C TYR A 141 -19.64 19.38 -1.18
N ASP A 142 -18.57 19.62 -1.97
CA ASP A 142 -18.53 20.71 -2.96
C ASP A 142 -19.73 20.66 -3.93
N LYS A 143 -20.09 19.46 -4.40
CA LYS A 143 -21.25 19.29 -5.30
C LYS A 143 -22.60 19.64 -4.63
N ARG A 144 -22.71 19.51 -3.31
CA ARG A 144 -23.94 19.76 -2.55
C ARG A 144 -24.05 21.21 -2.10
N THR A 145 -22.94 21.84 -1.72
CA THR A 145 -22.90 23.21 -1.19
C THR A 145 -22.61 24.26 -2.24
N GLY A 146 -21.96 23.89 -3.36
CA GLY A 146 -21.38 24.85 -4.30
C GLY A 146 -20.07 25.46 -3.82
N GLU A 147 -19.56 25.07 -2.63
CA GLU A 147 -18.26 25.51 -2.13
C GLU A 147 -17.11 24.77 -2.83
N LEU A 148 -15.88 25.26 -2.64
CA LEU A 148 -14.66 24.75 -3.27
C LEU A 148 -13.66 24.25 -2.21
N LEU A 149 -14.12 23.42 -1.27
CA LEU A 149 -13.30 22.96 -0.15
C LEU A 149 -12.28 21.89 -0.56
N ARG A 150 -12.56 21.11 -1.61
CA ARG A 150 -11.72 19.98 -2.01
C ARG A 150 -10.26 20.36 -2.24
N LEU A 151 -10.00 21.42 -3.00
CA LEU A 151 -8.63 21.81 -3.36
C LEU A 151 -7.79 22.20 -2.13
N PRO A 152 -8.19 23.19 -1.31
CA PRO A 152 -7.39 23.60 -0.15
C PRO A 152 -7.23 22.45 0.86
N PHE A 153 -8.27 21.64 1.08
CA PHE A 153 -8.16 20.51 2.00
C PHE A 153 -7.23 19.41 1.46
N THR A 154 -7.25 19.14 0.14
CA THR A 154 -6.33 18.16 -0.47
C THR A 154 -4.87 18.57 -0.28
N GLN A 155 -4.55 19.86 -0.47
CA GLN A 155 -3.20 20.37 -0.26
C GLN A 155 -2.72 20.23 1.19
N LEU A 156 -3.62 20.42 2.16
CA LEU A 156 -3.33 20.19 3.58
C LEU A 156 -3.04 18.71 3.86
N VAL A 157 -3.90 17.83 3.34
CA VAL A 157 -3.86 16.38 3.55
C VAL A 157 -2.59 15.76 2.98
N LEU A 158 -2.11 16.22 1.82
CA LEU A 158 -0.87 15.70 1.20
C LEU A 158 0.40 15.91 2.03
N ARG A 159 0.35 16.72 3.09
CA ARG A 159 1.48 16.97 3.99
C ARG A 159 1.35 16.22 5.33
N GLN A 160 0.34 15.36 5.45
CA GLN A 160 0.07 14.64 6.69
C GLN A 160 0.84 13.32 6.69
N PRO A 161 1.28 12.83 7.87
CA PRO A 161 2.08 11.61 8.00
C PRO A 161 1.51 10.42 7.24
N CYS A 162 0.20 10.17 7.37
CA CYS A 162 -0.43 9.02 6.71
C CYS A 162 -0.46 9.10 5.18
N PHE A 163 -0.06 10.21 4.56
CA PHE A 163 0.00 10.38 3.09
C PHE A 163 1.40 10.72 2.57
N THR A 164 2.41 10.82 3.45
CA THR A 164 3.83 10.92 3.11
C THR A 164 4.49 9.57 3.36
N THR A 165 4.30 8.65 2.42
CA THR A 165 4.59 7.21 2.59
C THR A 165 6.01 6.82 2.18
N GLU A 166 6.90 7.79 1.98
CA GLU A 166 8.29 7.55 1.57
C GLU A 166 9.09 6.70 2.58
N PRO A 167 9.01 6.92 3.91
CA PRO A 167 9.74 6.10 4.88
C PRO A 167 9.26 4.64 4.85
N LEU A 168 7.94 4.40 4.93
CA LEU A 168 7.35 3.07 4.75
C LEU A 168 7.75 2.40 3.43
N THR A 169 7.82 3.15 2.33
CA THR A 169 8.20 2.60 1.02
C THR A 169 9.64 2.11 1.01
N ARG A 170 10.56 2.83 1.68
CA ARG A 170 11.94 2.36 1.85
C ARG A 170 12.00 1.07 2.67
N LEU A 171 11.26 0.99 3.76
CA LEU A 171 11.19 -0.23 4.57
C LEU A 171 10.68 -1.44 3.77
N VAL A 172 9.67 -1.24 2.91
CA VAL A 172 9.17 -2.30 2.02
C VAL A 172 10.28 -2.80 1.10
N HIS A 173 11.01 -1.91 0.44
CA HIS A 173 12.10 -2.28 -0.47
C HIS A 173 13.25 -2.97 0.27
N GLU A 174 13.67 -2.45 1.41
CA GLU A 174 14.69 -3.11 2.24
C GLU A 174 14.23 -4.51 2.67
N CYS A 175 12.94 -4.69 2.96
CA CYS A 175 12.38 -6.00 3.31
C CYS A 175 12.36 -6.95 2.11
N GLU A 176 12.08 -6.45 0.90
CA GLU A 176 12.14 -7.22 -0.35
C GLU A 176 13.57 -7.71 -0.62
N GLU A 177 14.58 -6.85 -0.48
CA GLU A 177 15.99 -7.23 -0.62
C GLU A 177 16.40 -8.32 0.39
N ASN A 178 15.93 -8.22 1.64
CA ASN A 178 16.21 -9.24 2.66
C ASN A 178 15.48 -10.56 2.37
N LEU A 179 14.26 -10.51 1.84
CA LEU A 179 13.55 -11.69 1.37
C LEU A 179 14.32 -12.36 0.23
N GLU A 180 14.76 -11.62 -0.78
CA GLU A 180 15.56 -12.16 -1.90
C GLU A 180 16.85 -12.83 -1.43
N LEU A 181 17.54 -12.25 -0.44
CA LEU A 181 18.76 -12.83 0.12
C LEU A 181 18.51 -14.15 0.88
N LEU A 182 17.37 -14.26 1.57
CA LEU A 182 17.01 -15.43 2.40
C LEU A 182 16.19 -16.49 1.66
N PHE A 183 15.73 -16.17 0.45
CA PHE A 183 15.15 -17.11 -0.51
C PHE A 183 16.09 -17.25 -1.72
N PRO A 184 17.15 -18.07 -1.63
CA PRO A 184 17.84 -18.48 -2.85
C PRO A 184 16.82 -19.15 -3.77
N LEU A 185 16.71 -18.68 -5.01
CA LEU A 185 15.92 -19.34 -6.05
C LEU A 185 16.43 -20.78 -6.21
N GLN A 186 15.68 -21.75 -5.67
CA GLN A 186 15.69 -23.17 -6.02
C GLN A 186 16.97 -24.04 -5.79
N GLU A 187 18.15 -23.52 -5.44
CA GLU A 187 19.38 -24.34 -5.53
C GLU A 187 19.77 -25.22 -4.32
N GLU A 188 19.14 -25.11 -3.14
CA GLU A 188 19.51 -25.96 -1.98
C GLU A 188 18.73 -27.29 -1.86
N VAL A 189 17.81 -27.62 -2.78
CA VAL A 189 17.03 -28.89 -2.69
C VAL A 189 17.63 -30.06 -3.50
N ILE A 190 18.63 -29.82 -4.35
CA ILE A 190 19.13 -30.87 -5.26
C ILE A 190 20.19 -31.79 -4.60
N GLN A 191 20.81 -31.42 -3.48
CA GLN A 191 21.89 -32.23 -2.90
C GLN A 191 21.44 -33.44 -2.06
N SER A 192 20.14 -33.62 -1.80
CA SER A 192 19.68 -34.68 -0.87
C SER A 192 18.89 -35.83 -1.49
N THR A 193 18.74 -35.92 -2.83
CA THR A 193 17.94 -37.01 -3.43
C THR A 193 18.66 -37.70 -4.59
N LEU A 194 19.47 -38.70 -4.26
CA LEU A 194 19.80 -39.77 -5.22
C LEU A 194 18.55 -40.69 -5.33
N PRO A 195 18.09 -41.12 -6.52
CA PRO A 195 16.85 -41.89 -6.63
C PRO A 195 17.08 -43.35 -6.26
N GLN A 196 16.32 -43.88 -5.29
CA GLN A 196 16.12 -45.31 -5.15
C GLN A 196 14.67 -45.70 -5.52
N GLU A 197 14.57 -46.72 -6.37
CA GLU A 197 13.38 -47.19 -7.07
C GLU A 197 12.41 -48.03 -6.20
N HIS A 198 11.11 -47.67 -6.28
CA HIS A 198 9.88 -48.52 -6.23
C HIS A 198 9.44 -49.26 -4.92
N PRO A 199 8.14 -49.69 -4.76
CA PRO A 199 6.87 -49.26 -5.38
C PRO A 199 5.63 -49.10 -4.41
N ALA A 200 4.65 -48.31 -4.88
CA ALA A 200 3.17 -48.34 -4.68
C ALA A 200 2.51 -48.83 -3.35
N GLY A 201 1.72 -47.93 -2.73
CA GLY A 201 0.65 -48.20 -1.75
C GLY A 201 -0.44 -47.07 -1.77
N PRO A 202 -1.71 -47.34 -1.36
CA PRO A 202 -2.91 -46.60 -1.77
C PRO A 202 -3.19 -45.30 -0.97
N PRO A 203 -4.12 -44.43 -1.41
CA PRO A 203 -4.29 -43.09 -0.83
C PRO A 203 -5.06 -43.16 0.49
N VAL A 204 -4.50 -42.55 1.53
CA VAL A 204 -5.21 -42.30 2.79
C VAL A 204 -5.56 -40.82 2.83
N ASP A 205 -6.87 -40.56 2.72
CA ASP A 205 -7.48 -39.26 2.97
C ASP A 205 -7.14 -38.80 4.39
N ASN A 206 -6.32 -37.74 4.50
CA ASN A 206 -6.20 -36.99 5.73
C ASN A 206 -6.67 -35.55 5.48
N VAL A 207 -7.93 -35.32 5.85
CA VAL A 207 -8.50 -34.00 6.10
C VAL A 207 -7.78 -33.43 7.32
N THR A 208 -6.74 -32.64 7.09
CA THR A 208 -6.12 -31.84 8.15
C THR A 208 -6.89 -30.53 8.23
N ASN A 209 -7.78 -30.44 9.23
CA ASN A 209 -8.28 -29.16 9.71
C ASN A 209 -7.12 -28.40 10.35
N THR A 210 -6.39 -27.63 9.55
CA THR A 210 -5.41 -26.65 10.02
C THR A 210 -6.09 -25.30 10.21
N VAL A 211 -5.92 -24.73 11.40
CA VAL A 211 -6.16 -23.32 11.70
C VAL A 211 -5.52 -22.48 10.59
N PRO A 212 -6.18 -21.45 10.04
CA PRO A 212 -5.57 -20.62 9.01
C PRO A 212 -4.27 -20.03 9.55
N ASP A 213 -3.17 -20.27 8.84
CA ASP A 213 -1.88 -19.68 9.17
C ASP A 213 -2.00 -18.16 9.03
N ALA A 214 -1.64 -17.39 10.07
CA ALA A 214 -1.77 -15.94 10.06
C ALA A 214 -1.05 -15.29 8.87
N THR A 215 0.04 -15.93 8.41
CA THR A 215 0.78 -15.54 7.21
C THR A 215 -0.04 -15.76 5.93
N GLU A 216 -0.86 -16.81 5.83
CA GLU A 216 -1.73 -17.04 4.67
C GLU A 216 -2.83 -15.97 4.56
N ASP A 217 -3.41 -15.58 5.71
CA ASP A 217 -4.42 -14.52 5.75
C ASP A 217 -3.83 -13.16 5.37
N ILE A 218 -2.63 -12.83 5.87
CA ILE A 218 -1.92 -11.61 5.48
C ILE A 218 -1.58 -11.63 3.99
N CYS A 219 -1.10 -12.74 3.44
CA CYS A 219 -0.85 -12.88 1.99
C CYS A 219 -2.13 -12.64 1.18
N ARG A 220 -3.25 -13.24 1.60
CA ARG A 220 -4.56 -13.09 0.93
C ARG A 220 -5.03 -11.64 0.95
N SER A 221 -4.98 -10.99 2.11
CA SER A 221 -5.33 -9.58 2.28
C SER A 221 -4.42 -8.68 1.45
N THR A 222 -3.12 -8.97 1.40
CA THR A 222 -2.13 -8.22 0.62
C THR A 222 -2.44 -8.28 -0.88
N LEU A 223 -2.71 -9.48 -1.41
CA LEU A 223 -3.10 -9.66 -2.81
C LEU A 223 -4.42 -8.94 -3.14
N ALA A 224 -5.39 -8.95 -2.23
CA ALA A 224 -6.63 -8.19 -2.40
C ALA A 224 -6.35 -6.67 -2.46
N ALA A 225 -5.52 -6.16 -1.54
CA ALA A 225 -5.10 -4.77 -1.50
C ALA A 225 -4.36 -4.33 -2.79
N MET A 226 -3.44 -5.14 -3.30
CA MET A 226 -2.75 -4.83 -4.56
C MET A 226 -3.71 -4.73 -5.75
N ARG A 227 -4.70 -5.64 -5.82
CA ARG A 227 -5.76 -5.58 -6.85
C ARG A 227 -6.62 -4.32 -6.71
N ALA A 228 -6.92 -3.91 -5.48
CA ALA A 228 -7.67 -2.69 -5.15
C ALA A 228 -7.05 -1.45 -5.78
N ILE A 229 -5.76 -1.24 -5.47
CA ILE A 229 -4.99 -0.06 -5.88
C ILE A 229 -4.91 -0.01 -7.41
N LYS A 230 -4.61 -1.14 -8.05
CA LYS A 230 -4.57 -1.24 -9.51
C LYS A 230 -5.91 -0.86 -10.15
N GLY A 231 -7.03 -1.21 -9.51
CA GLY A 231 -8.37 -0.78 -9.92
C GLY A 231 -8.58 0.73 -9.81
N LEU A 232 -8.13 1.34 -8.70
CA LEU A 232 -8.22 2.79 -8.49
C LEU A 232 -7.38 3.61 -9.48
N GLN A 233 -6.18 3.13 -9.81
CA GLN A 233 -5.29 3.75 -10.80
C GLN A 233 -5.93 3.74 -12.20
N LYS A 234 -6.43 2.57 -12.66
CA LYS A 234 -7.09 2.43 -13.97
C LYS A 234 -8.33 3.30 -14.15
N ALA A 235 -9.06 3.56 -13.05
CA ALA A 235 -10.27 4.39 -13.09
C ALA A 235 -9.97 5.90 -13.16
N SER A 236 -8.71 6.32 -12.97
CA SER A 236 -8.28 7.72 -13.03
C SER A 236 -7.67 8.04 -14.39
N SER A 237 -8.47 7.99 -15.47
CA SER A 237 -8.00 8.23 -16.85
C SER A 237 -7.60 9.68 -17.18
N THR A 238 -7.58 10.59 -16.20
CA THR A 238 -7.18 11.99 -16.36
C THR A 238 -5.87 12.24 -15.61
N CYS A 239 -4.81 12.57 -16.35
CA CYS A 239 -3.53 13.01 -15.79
C CYS A 239 -3.70 14.44 -15.24
N ASN A 240 -3.75 14.57 -13.91
CA ASN A 240 -3.75 15.84 -13.19
C ASN A 240 -2.76 15.65 -12.03
N PRO A 241 -1.91 16.63 -11.65
CA PRO A 241 -1.01 16.53 -10.50
C PRO A 241 -1.66 16.03 -9.19
N PHE A 242 -2.98 16.23 -9.00
CA PHE A 242 -3.73 15.72 -7.83
C PHE A 242 -4.45 14.38 -8.08
N SER A 243 -4.14 13.69 -9.17
CA SER A 243 -4.75 12.40 -9.50
C SER A 243 -4.18 11.30 -8.60
N PHE A 244 -4.97 10.27 -8.35
CA PHE A 244 -4.51 9.12 -7.56
C PHE A 244 -3.27 8.47 -8.20
N SER A 245 -3.23 8.39 -9.53
CA SER A 245 -2.07 7.86 -10.26
C SER A 245 -0.82 8.72 -10.08
N SER A 246 -0.91 10.05 -10.16
CA SER A 246 0.27 10.91 -10.02
C SER A 246 0.82 10.94 -8.58
N LEU A 247 -0.04 10.75 -7.58
CA LEU A 247 0.36 10.78 -6.18
C LEU A 247 0.98 9.47 -5.71
N PHE A 248 0.49 8.33 -6.20
CA PHE A 248 0.88 7.01 -5.71
C PHE A 248 1.66 6.17 -6.72
N SER A 249 1.71 6.51 -8.02
CA SER A 249 2.46 5.74 -9.03
C SER A 249 3.91 6.19 -9.18
N ASN A 250 4.26 7.41 -8.73
CA ASN A 250 5.64 7.91 -8.79
C ASN A 250 6.55 7.36 -7.68
N GLN A 251 5.97 6.68 -6.67
CA GLN A 251 6.74 6.11 -5.56
C GLN A 251 7.26 4.69 -5.86
N ASP A 252 6.68 3.99 -6.84
CA ASP A 252 7.09 2.63 -7.24
C ASP A 252 7.97 2.62 -8.52
N ALA A 253 8.18 3.78 -9.17
CA ALA A 253 8.82 3.88 -10.48
C ALA A 253 10.35 3.77 -10.45
N ASP A 254 11.00 4.03 -9.30
CA ASP A 254 12.45 3.96 -9.17
C ASP A 254 12.99 2.51 -9.01
N SER A 255 12.10 1.52 -8.88
CA SER A 255 12.48 0.10 -8.69
C SER A 255 12.30 -0.77 -9.95
N THR A 256 11.70 -0.25 -11.03
CA THR A 256 11.58 -1.06 -12.27
C THR A 256 12.81 -0.84 -13.13
N GLY A 257 13.78 -1.74 -12.99
CA GLY A 257 14.96 -1.81 -13.85
C GLY A 257 14.61 -1.64 -15.32
N ALA A 258 15.19 -0.61 -15.93
CA ALA A 258 15.14 -0.39 -17.36
C ALA A 258 15.81 -1.55 -18.10
N VAL A 259 15.05 -2.27 -18.92
CA VAL A 259 15.58 -3.09 -20.02
C VAL A 259 14.76 -2.79 -21.28
N THR A 260 15.31 -1.85 -22.05
CA THR A 260 15.31 -1.71 -23.52
C THR A 260 14.04 -2.06 -24.31
N ALA A 261 13.51 -1.07 -25.03
CA ALA A 261 13.63 -1.06 -26.48
C ALA A 261 13.43 0.36 -27.02
N GLU A 262 14.50 0.88 -27.60
CA GLU A 262 14.55 2.07 -28.43
C GLU A 262 13.51 2.02 -29.54
N ASN A 263 12.81 3.12 -29.76
CA ASN A 263 12.63 3.72 -31.08
C ASN A 263 11.78 5.00 -30.95
N SER A 264 12.46 6.11 -30.74
CA SER A 264 11.95 7.43 -31.06
C SER A 264 13.04 8.17 -31.81
N ALA A 265 12.79 8.48 -33.09
CA ALA A 265 12.75 9.85 -33.58
C ALA A 265 12.82 9.87 -35.12
N ALA A 266 11.73 10.32 -35.74
CA ALA A 266 11.83 11.20 -36.90
C ALA A 266 10.50 11.95 -37.03
N ASN A 267 10.48 13.21 -36.60
CA ASN A 267 10.15 14.37 -37.44
C ASN A 267 9.93 15.61 -36.57
N SER A 268 10.93 16.51 -36.60
CA SER A 268 10.71 17.94 -36.40
C SER A 268 9.86 18.51 -37.54
N PRO A 269 9.29 19.71 -37.37
CA PRO A 269 9.98 20.83 -38.02
C PRO A 269 10.07 22.09 -37.14
N ALA A 270 11.14 22.82 -37.39
CA ALA A 270 11.44 24.14 -36.85
C ALA A 270 10.91 25.25 -37.79
N SER A 271 10.66 26.40 -37.15
CA SER A 271 10.85 27.76 -37.67
C SER A 271 9.85 28.33 -38.68
N LEU A 272 9.14 29.38 -38.26
CA LEU A 272 8.95 30.58 -39.08
C LEU A 272 9.06 31.82 -38.19
N LYS A 273 10.06 32.64 -38.52
CA LYS A 273 10.30 34.01 -38.06
C LYS A 273 9.15 34.93 -38.51
N ASN A 274 8.97 36.06 -37.83
CA ASN A 274 8.87 37.37 -38.46
C ASN A 274 9.14 38.48 -37.43
N GLU A 275 10.19 39.25 -37.69
CA GLU A 275 10.52 40.51 -37.02
C GLU A 275 9.80 41.70 -37.68
N GLU A 276 9.52 42.67 -36.82
CA GLU A 276 9.30 44.11 -36.92
C GLU A 276 9.44 44.85 -38.26
N GLY A 277 8.58 45.86 -38.40
CA GLY A 277 8.80 47.05 -39.23
C GLY A 277 8.15 48.28 -38.59
N THR A 278 8.99 49.15 -38.02
CA THR A 278 8.74 50.52 -37.55
C THR A 278 8.29 51.46 -38.68
N GLY A 279 7.49 52.47 -38.34
CA GLY A 279 7.21 53.63 -39.20
C GLY A 279 6.62 54.80 -38.41
N GLU A 280 7.49 55.75 -38.02
CA GLU A 280 7.18 57.17 -37.84
C GLU A 280 8.14 57.97 -38.74
N ASP A 281 7.60 59.02 -39.34
CA ASP A 281 8.09 59.99 -40.34
C ASP A 281 8.18 59.57 -41.83
#